data_AF-A0A1Q5LAE8-F1
#
_entry.id   AF-A0A1Q5LAE8-F1
#
_cell.length_a   1.000
_cell.length_b   1.000
_cell.length_c   1.000
_cell.angle_alpha   90.00
_cell.angle_beta   90.00
_cell.angle_gamma   90.00
#
_symmetry.space_group_name_H-M   'P 1'
#
loop_
_entity.id
_entity.type
_entity.pdbx_description
1 polymer ?
#
loop_
_entity_poly.entity_id
_entity_poly.type
_entity_poly.pdbx_seq_one_letter_code
_entity_poly.pdbx_strand_id
1 'polypeptide(L)' 'MIRRVTVPALFPPPAYSHVSAVEAGTRLAFLAGSVPLDAEGEPVGVACLGYAGQLVEITATAVVPDTGAGS' A
#
# COMPACT_ATOMS: atom_id res chain seq x y z
N MET A 1 4.01 -6.45 -18.52
CA MET A 1 3.33 -5.13 -18.46
C MET A 1 3.40 -4.61 -17.03
N ILE A 2 3.60 -3.30 -16.81
CA ILE A 2 3.59 -2.68 -15.48
C ILE A 2 2.41 -1.71 -15.38
N ARG A 3 1.58 -1.86 -14.35
CA ARG A 3 0.51 -0.92 -14.00
C ARG A 3 0.79 -0.29 -12.64
N ARG A 4 0.79 1.05 -12.60
CA ARG A 4 0.86 1.82 -11.36
C ARG A 4 -0.55 2.08 -10.84
N VAL A 5 -0.76 1.88 -9.55
CA VAL A 5 -2.09 2.00 -8.92
C VAL A 5 -2.00 2.98 -7.75
N THR A 6 -2.89 3.96 -7.77
CA THR A 6 -3.18 4.83 -6.64
C THR A 6 -4.56 4.45 -6.10
N VAL A 7 -4.65 4.15 -4.80
CA VAL A 7 -5.90 3.75 -4.15
C VAL A 7 -6.67 5.00 -3.74
N PRO A 8 -7.88 5.26 -4.26
CA PRO A 8 -8.59 6.51 -3.99
C PRO A 8 -8.94 6.77 -2.52
N ALA A 9 -9.07 5.70 -1.73
CA ALA A 9 -9.40 5.79 -0.30
C ALA A 9 -8.18 6.06 0.60
N LEU A 10 -6.96 6.07 0.06
CA LEU A 10 -5.73 6.33 0.80
C LEU A 10 -5.19 7.73 0.49
N PHE A 11 -4.41 8.28 1.41
CA PHE A 11 -3.70 9.54 1.19
C PHE A 11 -2.89 9.50 -0.13
N PRO A 12 -2.99 10.53 -1.00
CA PRO A 12 -2.30 10.55 -2.28
C PRO A 12 -0.76 10.66 -2.12
N PRO A 13 0.02 9.76 -2.71
CA PRO A 13 1.48 9.81 -2.62
C PRO A 13 2.07 10.93 -3.50
N PRO A 14 3.14 11.63 -3.06
CA PRO A 14 3.67 12.80 -3.76
C PRO A 14 4.48 12.48 -5.03
N ALA A 15 5.13 11.31 -5.08
CA ALA A 15 6.03 10.94 -6.19
C ALA A 15 6.08 9.43 -6.50
N TYR A 16 5.24 8.62 -5.82
CA TYR A 16 5.20 7.17 -5.97
C TYR A 16 3.77 6.67 -6.16
N SER A 17 3.56 5.35 -6.20
CA SER A 17 2.23 4.73 -6.31
C SER A 17 2.08 3.73 -5.19
N HIS A 18 0.88 3.56 -4.64
CA HIS A 18 0.64 2.61 -3.55
C HIS A 18 1.02 1.18 -3.96
N VAL A 19 0.75 0.83 -5.23
CA VAL A 19 1.08 -0.49 -5.78
C VAL A 19 1.64 -0.37 -7.20
N SER A 20 2.67 -1.17 -7.50
CA SER A 20 3.03 -1.53 -8.87
C SER A 20 2.64 -2.98 -9.14
N ALA A 21 1.65 -3.20 -9.99
CA ALA A 21 1.23 -4.53 -10.43
C ALA A 21 1.97 -4.91 -11.71
N VAL A 22 2.58 -6.09 -11.73
CA VAL A 22 3.42 -6.58 -12.83
C VAL A 22 2.93 -7.95 -13.28
N GLU A 23 2.68 -8.04 -14.58
CA GLU A 23 2.44 -9.31 -15.29
C GLU A 23 3.75 -9.75 -15.94
N ALA A 24 4.35 -10.81 -15.39
CA ALA A 24 5.64 -11.36 -15.81
C ALA A 24 5.64 -12.90 -15.74
N GLY A 25 4.67 -13.55 -16.39
CA GLY A 25 4.46 -15.01 -16.32
C GLY A 25 3.76 -15.48 -15.03
N THR A 26 3.71 -14.62 -14.02
CA THR A 26 2.84 -14.68 -12.85
C THR A 26 2.43 -13.25 -12.47
N ARG A 27 1.42 -13.12 -11.61
CA ARG A 27 0.94 -11.83 -11.08
C ARG A 27 1.71 -11.43 -9.85
N LEU A 28 2.46 -10.33 -9.93
CA LEU A 28 3.19 -9.76 -8.80
C LEU A 28 2.62 -8.39 -8.44
N ALA A 29 2.55 -8.12 -7.13
CA ALA A 29 2.22 -6.81 -6.59
C ALA A 29 3.35 -6.32 -5.69
N PHE A 30 3.96 -5.19 -6.04
CA PHE A 30 4.96 -4.52 -5.22
C PHE A 30 4.29 -3.35 -4.51
N LEU A 31 4.09 -3.50 -3.20
CA LEU A 31 3.44 -2.51 -2.34
C LEU A 31 4.47 -1.49 -1.85
N ALA A 32 4.06 -0.23 -1.76
CA ALA A 32 4.83 0.78 -1.04
C ALA A 32 4.76 0.51 0.49
N GLY A 33 5.79 0.93 1.22
CA GLY A 33 5.75 0.94 2.68
C GLY A 33 4.56 1.77 3.17
N SER A 34 3.86 1.26 4.17
CA SER A 34 2.64 1.89 4.70
C SER A 34 2.88 2.43 6.11
N VAL A 35 2.46 3.68 6.31
CA VAL A 35 2.40 4.35 7.60
C VAL A 35 0.91 4.55 7.93
N PRO A 36 0.48 4.34 9.19
CA PRO A 36 -0.89 4.63 9.58
C PRO A 36 -1.09 6.15 9.58
N LEU A 37 -1.63 6.66 8.48
CA LEU A 37 -2.01 8.06 8.31
C LEU A 37 -3.54 8.19 8.28
N ASP A 38 -4.06 9.32 8.73
CA ASP A 38 -5.44 9.72 8.44
C ASP A 38 -5.61 10.25 7.00
N ALA A 39 -6.78 10.81 6.70
CA ALA A 39 -7.12 11.31 5.37
C ALA A 39 -6.32 12.57 5.01
N GLU A 40 -5.88 13.33 6.01
CA GLU A 40 -5.10 14.55 5.88
C GLU A 40 -3.60 14.26 5.73
N GLY A 41 -3.18 13.03 6.01
CA GLY A 41 -1.79 12.58 5.90
C GLY A 41 -1.02 12.66 7.23
N GLU A 42 -1.72 12.85 8.35
CA GLU A 42 -1.13 12.93 9.68
C GLU A 42 -1.05 11.53 10.32
N PRO A 43 0.05 11.20 11.04
CA PRO A 43 0.20 9.91 11.69
C PRO A 43 -0.83 9.68 12.81
N VAL A 44 -1.48 8.51 12.78
CA VAL A 44 -2.44 8.09 13.81
C VAL A 44 -1.87 6.97 14.69
N GLY A 45 -2.29 6.93 15.97
CA GLY A 45 -1.98 5.84 16.90
C GLY A 45 -0.58 5.88 17.53
N VAL A 46 0.44 6.41 16.86
CA VAL A 46 1.81 6.48 17.44
C VAL A 46 1.89 7.46 18.61
N ALA A 47 1.21 8.61 18.51
CA ALA A 47 1.11 9.58 19.60
C ALA A 47 0.41 8.99 20.83
N CYS A 48 -0.56 8.09 20.65
CA CYS A 48 -1.29 7.43 21.74
C CYS A 48 -0.44 6.41 22.51
N LEU A 49 0.60 5.85 21.88
CA LEU A 49 1.52 4.90 22.50
C LEU A 49 2.66 5.58 23.28
N GLY A 50 2.76 6.92 23.23
CA GLY A 50 3.74 7.70 24.01
C GLY A 50 5.16 7.72 23.45
N TYR A 51 5.37 7.18 22.24
CA TYR A 51 6.69 7.12 21.60
C TYR A 51 6.90 8.28 20.64
N ALA A 52 7.23 9.45 21.19
CA ALA A 52 7.51 10.64 20.39
C ALA A 52 8.63 10.39 19.36
N GLY A 53 8.39 10.74 18.09
CA GLY A 53 9.37 10.61 17.01
C GLY A 53 9.56 9.20 16.45
N GLN A 54 8.74 8.22 16.84
CA GLN A 54 8.76 6.88 16.24
C GLN A 54 7.63 6.71 15.21
N LEU A 55 7.81 5.80 14.25
CA LEU A 55 6.79 5.41 13.28
C LEU A 55 6.52 3.92 13.42
N VAL A 56 5.26 3.51 13.22
CA VAL A 56 4.89 2.11 13.05
C VAL A 56 4.86 1.81 11.57
N GLU A 57 5.65 0.83 11.13
CA GLU A 57 5.58 0.28 9.78
C GLU A 57 4.56 -0.86 9.73
N ILE A 58 3.68 -0.83 8.72
CA ILE A 58 2.75 -1.92 8.46
C ILE A 58 3.22 -2.67 7.21
N THR A 59 3.67 -3.91 7.40
CA THR A 59 3.96 -4.83 6.29
C THR A 59 2.73 -5.70 6.01
N ALA A 60 2.06 -5.44 4.89
CA ALA A 60 0.94 -6.25 4.42
C ALA A 60 1.38 -7.17 3.29
N THR A 61 1.01 -8.45 3.36
CA THR A 61 1.19 -9.41 2.27
C THR A 61 -0.17 -9.78 1.71
N ALA A 62 -0.39 -9.55 0.42
CA ALA A 62 -1.63 -9.93 -0.25
C ALA A 62 -1.39 -11.14 -1.16
N VAL A 63 -2.31 -12.12 -1.10
CA VAL A 63 -2.39 -13.18 -2.10
C VAL A 63 -3.25 -12.65 -3.24
N VAL A 64 -2.71 -12.67 -4.46
CA VAL A 64 -3.51 -12.39 -5.66
C VAL A 64 -4.23 -13.68 -6.03
N PRO A 65 -5.57 -13.77 -5.88
CA PRO A 65 -6.28 -14.96 -6.29
C PRO A 65 -6.16 -15.12 -7.81
N ASP A 66 -6.05 -16.37 -8.26
CA ASP A 66 -6.24 -16.68 -9.68
C ASP A 66 -7.63 -16.18 -10.07
N THR A 67 -7.66 -15.15 -10.91
CA THR A 67 -8.91 -14.80 -11.57
C THR A 67 -9.09 -15.93 -12.57
N GLY A 68 -9.88 -16.95 -12.19
CA GLY A 68 -10.34 -17.93 -13.15
C GLY A 68 -10.87 -17.16 -14.35
N ALA A 69 -10.11 -17.19 -15.45
CA ALA A 69 -10.60 -16.72 -16.72
C ALA A 69 -11.75 -17.66 -17.06
N GLY A 70 -12.96 -17.24 -16.71
CA GLY A 70 -14.17 -17.85 -17.23
C GLY A 70 -14.09 -17.82 -18.76
N SER A 71 -14.33 -19.01 -19.32
CA SER A 71 -14.69 -19.36 -20.70
C SER A 71 -15.02 -18.21 -21.66
#